data_AF-A0A0F9PHH7-F1
#
_entry.id   AF-A0A0F9PHH7-F1
#
_cell.length_a   1.000
_cell.length_b   1.000
_cell.length_c   1.000
_cell.angle_alpha   90.00
_cell.angle_beta   90.00
_cell.angle_gamma   90.00
#
_symmetry.space_group_name_H-M   'P 1'
#
loop_
_entity.id
_entity.type
_entity.pdbx_description
1 polymer ?
#
loop_
_entity_poly.entity_id
_entity_poly.type
_entity_poly.pdbx_seq_one_letter_code
_entity_poly.pdbx_strand_id
1 'polypeptide(L)' 'MEGNPISNVIETHILELEDKLMDLILISSSYEYIPVPIFETEMNIIIKELEYLEYLVRNKDKDI' A
#
# COMPACT_ATOMS: atom_id res chain seq x y z
N MET A 1 13.84 20.57 9.69
CA MET A 1 13.95 19.20 10.22
C MET A 1 14.17 18.31 9.01
N GLU A 2 15.40 17.87 8.77
CA GLU A 2 15.67 16.91 7.71
C GLU A 2 15.11 15.55 8.16
N GLY A 3 13.94 15.19 7.63
CA GLY A 3 13.36 13.86 7.82
C GLY A 3 14.34 12.81 7.29
N ASN A 4 14.47 11.69 8.00
CA ASN A 4 15.31 10.59 7.58
C ASN A 4 14.92 10.19 6.14
N PRO A 5 15.83 10.27 5.15
CA PRO A 5 15.50 10.06 3.74
C PRO A 5 14.87 8.69 3.47
N ILE A 6 15.19 7.68 4.29
CA ILE A 6 14.56 6.35 4.22
C ILE A 6 13.09 6.41 4.67
N SER A 7 12.74 7.29 5.61
CA SER A 7 11.33 7.48 6.02
C SER A 7 10.52 8.08 4.88
N ASN A 8 11.04 9.14 4.26
CA ASN A 8 10.36 9.82 3.17
C ASN A 8 10.15 8.89 1.96
N VAL A 9 11.11 8.01 1.66
CA VAL A 9 10.97 7.01 0.60
C VAL A 9 9.88 5.99 0.93
N ILE A 10 9.84 5.47 2.17
CA ILE A 10 8.82 4.52 2.59
C ILE A 10 7.43 5.18 2.60
N GLU A 11 7.32 6.41 3.11
CA GLU A 11 6.08 7.19 3.12
C GLU A 11 5.56 7.49 1.70
N THR A 12 6.46 7.85 0.78
CA THR A 12 6.09 8.05 -0.64
C THR A 12 5.57 6.75 -1.25
N HIS A 13 6.24 5.63 -0.99
CA HIS A 13 5.84 4.31 -1.50
C HIS A 13 4.49 3.85 -0.92
N ILE A 14 4.21 4.16 0.36
CA ILE A 14 2.88 3.94 0.96
C ILE A 14 1.80 4.70 0.18
N LEU A 15 2.01 6.00 -0.09
CA LEU A 15 1.04 6.82 -0.84
C LEU A 15 0.80 6.27 -2.26
N GLU A 16 1.85 5.85 -2.96
CA GLU A 16 1.74 5.24 -4.30
C GLU A 16 0.92 3.94 -4.28
N LEU A 17 1.09 3.12 -3.26
CA LEU A 17 0.34 1.88 -3.07
C LEU A 17 -1.13 2.14 -2.70
N GLU A 18 -1.41 3.15 -1.89
CA GLU A 18 -2.78 3.58 -1.55
C GLU A 18 -3.53 4.07 -2.79
N ASP A 19 -2.90 4.91 -3.61
CA ASP A 19 -3.48 5.38 -4.88
C ASP A 19 -3.79 4.22 -5.82
N LYS A 20 -2.84 3.27 -5.97
CA LYS A 20 -3.04 2.08 -6.81
C LYS A 20 -4.18 1.20 -6.29
N LEU A 21 -4.31 1.05 -4.97
CA LEU A 21 -5.40 0.30 -4.37
C LEU A 21 -6.76 0.95 -4.65
N MET A 22 -6.84 2.28 -4.54
CA MET A 22 -8.04 3.04 -4.85
C MET A 22 -8.45 2.86 -6.33
N ASP A 23 -7.49 2.95 -7.25
CA ASP A 23 -7.73 2.74 -8.67
C ASP A 23 -8.28 1.33 -8.96
N LEU A 24 -7.70 0.29 -8.34
CA LEU A 24 -8.19 -1.09 -8.49
C LEU A 24 -9.61 -1.27 -7.95
N ILE A 25 -9.95 -0.63 -6.82
CA ILE A 25 -11.30 -0.65 -6.27
C ILE A 25 -12.29 0.04 -7.22
N LEU A 26 -11.95 1.22 -7.73
CA LEU A 26 -12.80 1.96 -8.68
C LEU A 26 -13.01 1.20 -9.99
N ILE A 27 -11.95 0.60 -10.53
CA ILE A 27 -12.03 -0.24 -11.73
C ILE A 27 -12.90 -1.45 -11.43
N SER A 28 -12.63 -2.20 -10.36
CA SER A 28 -13.37 -3.42 -10.00
C SER A 28 -14.87 -3.17 -9.81
N SER A 29 -15.24 -2.04 -9.18
CA SER A 29 -16.64 -1.65 -8.95
C SER A 29 -17.37 -1.20 -10.21
N SER A 30 -16.64 -0.86 -11.28
CA SER A 30 -17.19 -0.49 -12.58
C SER A 30 -17.58 -1.70 -13.45
N TYR A 31 -17.24 -2.92 -13.03
CA TYR A 31 -17.57 -4.14 -13.77
C TYR A 31 -18.49 -5.05 -12.99
N GLU A 32 -19.74 -5.12 -13.43
CA GLU A 32 -20.82 -5.91 -12.82
C GLU A 32 -20.57 -7.43 -12.85
N TYR A 33 -19.62 -7.92 -13.67
CA TYR A 33 -19.40 -9.35 -13.93
C TYR A 33 -17.92 -9.77 -14.11
N ILE A 34 -16.93 -8.97 -13.71
CA ILE A 34 -15.53 -9.47 -13.78
C ILE A 34 -15.32 -10.52 -12.68
N PRO A 35 -14.67 -11.66 -13.00
CA PRO A 35 -14.20 -12.57 -11.97
C PRO A 35 -13.25 -11.82 -11.04
N VAL A 36 -13.79 -11.57 -9.85
CA VAL A 36 -13.19 -11.02 -8.64
C VAL A 36 -11.77 -11.55 -8.30
N PRO A 37 -11.33 -12.79 -8.64
CA PRO A 37 -10.06 -13.33 -8.17
C PRO A 37 -8.80 -12.57 -8.59
N ILE A 38 -8.76 -11.96 -9.78
CA ILE A 38 -7.55 -11.23 -10.23
C ILE A 38 -7.41 -9.93 -9.43
N PHE A 39 -8.49 -9.16 -9.32
CA PHE A 39 -8.50 -7.94 -8.50
C PHE A 39 -8.28 -8.25 -7.02
N GLU A 40 -8.91 -9.29 -6.47
CA GLU A 40 -8.67 -9.73 -5.09
C GLU A 40 -7.21 -10.12 -4.85
N THR A 41 -6.59 -10.83 -5.78
CA THR A 41 -5.17 -11.20 -5.64
C THR A 41 -4.29 -9.96 -5.62
N GLU A 42 -4.51 -9.02 -6.53
CA GLU A 42 -3.70 -7.80 -6.62
C GLU A 42 -3.93 -6.87 -5.41
N MET A 43 -5.18 -6.70 -4.97
CA MET A 43 -5.52 -5.96 -3.74
C MET A 43 -4.85 -6.58 -2.51
N ASN A 44 -4.88 -7.92 -2.37
CA ASN A 44 -4.26 -8.62 -1.25
C ASN A 44 -2.73 -8.48 -1.23
N ILE A 45 -2.09 -8.40 -2.40
CA ILE A 45 -0.64 -8.15 -2.49
C ILE A 45 -0.34 -6.73 -1.99
N ILE A 46 -1.09 -5.73 -2.45
CA ILE A 46 -0.90 -4.33 -2.06
C ILE A 46 -1.14 -4.15 -0.55
N ILE A 47 -2.20 -4.75 0.01
CA ILE A 47 -2.50 -4.67 1.44
C ILE A 47 -1.35 -5.25 2.28
N LYS A 48 -0.82 -6.42 1.91
CA LYS A 48 0.30 -7.03 2.64
C LYS A 48 1.56 -6.17 2.60
N GLU A 49 1.81 -5.51 1.47
CA GLU A 49 2.95 -4.62 1.32
C GLU A 49 2.79 -3.36 2.19
N LEU A 50 1.59 -2.75 2.19
CA LEU A 50 1.25 -1.63 3.08
C LEU A 50 1.45 -1.99 4.56
N GLU A 51 0.94 -3.14 5.00
CA GLU A 51 1.10 -3.61 6.39
C GLU A 51 2.58 -3.76 6.78
N TYR A 52 3.40 -4.27 5.86
CA TYR A 52 4.84 -4.41 6.07
C TYR A 52 5.55 -3.05 6.16
N LEU A 53 5.24 -2.13 5.25
CA LEU A 53 5.85 -0.80 5.23
C LEU A 53 5.44 0.02 6.45
N GLU A 54 4.16 -0.03 6.84
CA GLU A 54 3.69 0.57 8.08
C GLU A 54 4.40 0.00 9.31
N TYR A 55 4.61 -1.33 9.34
CA TYR A 55 5.38 -1.96 10.40
C TYR A 55 6.81 -1.41 10.46
N LEU A 56 7.47 -1.22 9.33
CA LEU A 56 8.83 -0.65 9.27
C LEU A 56 8.86 0.80 9.76
N VAL A 57 7.86 1.62 9.41
CA VAL A 57 7.75 3.01 9.90
C VAL A 57 7.51 3.03 11.40
N ARG A 58 6.56 2.23 11.91
CA ARG A 58 6.16 2.22 13.33
C ARG A 58 7.21 1.63 14.26
N ASN A 59 8.06 0.72 13.79
CA ASN A 59 9.09 0.08 14.62
C ASN A 59 10.48 0.69 14.42
N LYS A 60 10.63 1.68 13.53
CA LYS A 60 11.87 2.45 13.34
C LYS A 60 12.36 3.13 14.63
N ASP A 61 11.44 3.39 15.57
CA ASP A 61 11.72 4.03 16.86
C ASP A 61 12.03 3.05 18.00
N LYS A 62 12.00 1.73 17.76
CA LYS A 62 12.22 0.70 18.81
C LYS A 62 13.62 0.11 18.86
N ASP A 63 14.50 0.48 17.93
CA ASP A 63 15.88 -0.04 17.83
C ASP A 63 16.92 0.87 18.55
N ILE A 64 16.53 1.58 19.63
CA ILE A 64 17.45 2.36 20.50
C ILE A 64 17.47 1.77 21.91
#